data_AF-A0A952R0F5-F1
#
_entry.id   AF-A0A952R0F5-F1
#
_cell.length_a   1.000
_cell.length_b   1.000
_cell.length_c   1.000
_cell.angle_alpha   90.00
_cell.angle_beta   90.00
_cell.angle_gamma   90.00
#
_symmetry.space_group_name_H-M   'P 1'
#
loop_
_entity.id
_entity.type
_entity.pdbx_description
1 polymer ?
#
loop_
_entity_poly.entity_id
_entity_poly.type
_entity_poly.pdbx_seq_one_letter_code
_entity_poly.pdbx_strand_id
1 'polypeptide(L)'
;MSRPESSQKWSRWRDLPRAFGAMAGICPNCRRGKIFKSLWKPRPTCGVCGVRFEREAGDWLGAMVISYAFAVVLLLALAVVLIVRWGLFEGLEWVLVGAGILITGLLYRPSKGLWIWWMWGAGFLITDEQAPG
;
A
#
# COMPACT_ATOMS: atom_id res chain seq x y z
N MET A 1 -32.67 -12.82 2.61
CA MET A 1 -31.96 -13.06 1.34
C MET A 1 -30.48 -12.78 1.55
N SER A 2 -29.73 -13.75 2.05
CA SER A 2 -28.29 -13.67 2.26
C SER A 2 -27.56 -13.82 0.92
N ARG A 3 -26.87 -12.77 0.47
CA ARG A 3 -26.02 -12.83 -0.73
C ARG A 3 -25.01 -13.97 -0.58
N PRO A 4 -24.74 -14.75 -1.64
CA PRO A 4 -23.73 -15.81 -1.59
C PRO A 4 -22.38 -15.20 -1.18
N GLU A 5 -21.69 -15.84 -0.23
CA GLU A 5 -20.42 -15.38 0.37
C GLU A 5 -19.35 -15.03 -0.69
N SER A 6 -19.36 -15.74 -1.83
CA SER A 6 -18.50 -15.47 -2.99
C SER A 6 -18.73 -14.10 -3.64
N SER A 7 -19.98 -13.61 -3.67
CA SER A 7 -20.33 -12.28 -4.20
C SER A 7 -19.89 -11.14 -3.27
N GLN A 8 -19.87 -11.39 -1.96
CA GLN A 8 -19.36 -10.45 -0.96
C GLN A 8 -17.83 -10.33 -1.02
N LYS A 9 -17.12 -11.42 -1.33
CA LYS A 9 -15.67 -11.39 -1.55
C LYS A 9 -15.33 -10.50 -2.75
N TRP A 10 -15.99 -10.68 -3.90
CA TRP A 10 -15.75 -9.88 -5.11
C TRP A 10 -16.04 -8.38 -4.96
N SER A 11 -17.01 -7.98 -4.13
CA SER A 11 -17.29 -6.55 -3.93
C SER A 11 -16.16 -5.83 -3.19
N ARG A 12 -15.51 -6.50 -2.22
CA ARG A 12 -14.41 -5.90 -1.43
C ARG A 12 -13.23 -5.50 -2.31
N TRP A 13 -12.90 -6.29 -3.33
CA TRP A 13 -11.80 -6.01 -4.26
C TRP A 13 -12.11 -4.88 -5.26
N ARG A 14 -13.38 -4.55 -5.47
CA ARG A 14 -13.82 -3.44 -6.35
C ARG A 14 -14.04 -2.13 -5.61
N ASP A 15 -13.85 -2.10 -4.29
CA ASP A 15 -14.04 -0.91 -3.46
C ASP A 15 -12.87 0.09 -3.60
N LEU A 16 -12.77 0.76 -4.75
CA LEU A 16 -11.81 1.85 -5.02
C LEU A 16 -11.78 2.91 -3.90
N PRO A 17 -12.92 3.36 -3.34
CA PRO A 17 -12.91 4.35 -2.26
C PRO A 17 -12.17 3.87 -1.01
N ARG A 18 -12.19 2.56 -0.73
CA ARG A 18 -11.45 1.95 0.39
C ARG A 18 -9.97 1.83 0.05
N ALA A 19 -9.62 1.57 -1.21
CA ALA A 19 -8.23 1.56 -1.66
C ALA A 19 -7.61 2.96 -1.52
N PHE A 20 -8.29 4.02 -1.98
CA PHE A 20 -7.85 5.41 -1.79
C PHE A 20 -7.74 5.80 -0.32
N GLY A 21 -8.74 5.44 0.50
CA GLY A 21 -8.66 5.65 1.95
C GLY A 21 -7.46 4.95 2.57
N ALA A 22 -7.17 3.71 2.18
CA ALA A 22 -6.04 2.96 2.67
C ALA A 22 -4.70 3.56 2.24
N MET A 23 -4.57 4.01 0.98
CA MET A 23 -3.40 4.76 0.50
C MET A 23 -3.18 6.06 1.29
N ALA A 24 -4.26 6.73 1.71
CA ALA A 24 -4.19 7.89 2.61
C ALA A 24 -3.90 7.52 4.08
N GLY A 25 -3.76 6.24 4.41
CA GLY A 25 -3.46 5.75 5.76
C GLY A 25 -4.69 5.53 6.63
N ILE A 26 -5.88 5.37 6.05
CA ILE A 26 -7.13 5.06 6.76
C ILE A 26 -7.40 3.55 6.69
N CYS A 27 -7.82 2.95 7.80
CA CYS A 27 -8.14 1.53 7.87
C CYS A 27 -9.26 1.15 6.86
N PRO A 28 -9.05 0.19 5.95
CA PRO A 28 -10.07 -0.21 4.97
C PRO A 28 -11.28 -0.92 5.62
N ASN A 29 -11.08 -1.50 6.81
CA ASN A 29 -12.13 -2.21 7.55
C ASN A 29 -13.12 -1.23 8.21
N CYS A 30 -12.64 -0.36 9.11
CA CYS A 30 -13.50 0.54 9.87
C CYS A 30 -13.64 1.95 9.28
N ARG A 31 -12.77 2.34 8.32
CA ARG A 31 -12.69 3.68 7.71
C ARG A 31 -12.51 4.86 8.68
N ARG A 32 -12.23 4.59 9.96
CA ARG A 32 -12.04 5.61 11.01
C ARG A 32 -10.64 5.57 11.61
N GLY A 33 -10.08 4.38 11.78
CA GLY A 33 -8.76 4.20 12.36
C GLY A 33 -7.63 4.58 11.40
N LYS A 34 -6.51 5.05 11.94
CA LYS A 34 -5.28 5.34 11.18
C LYS A 34 -4.37 4.12 11.15
N ILE A 35 -3.86 3.80 9.96
CA ILE A 35 -2.84 2.75 9.75
C ILE A 35 -1.51 3.22 10.33
N PHE A 36 -1.19 4.50 10.20
CA PHE A 36 0.09 5.06 10.63
C PHE A 36 -0.01 5.79 11.98
N LYS A 37 0.97 5.56 12.86
CA LYS A 37 1.17 6.32 14.11
C LYS A 37 1.97 7.60 13.86
N SER A 38 2.93 7.54 12.94
CA SER A 38 3.77 8.67 12.51
C SER A 38 3.99 8.61 10.99
N LEU A 39 4.73 9.54 10.39
CA LEU A 39 4.97 9.62 8.94
C LEU A 39 5.45 8.29 8.34
N TRP A 40 6.29 7.54 9.05
CA TRP A 40 6.93 6.31 8.55
C TRP A 40 6.63 5.08 9.39
N LYS A 41 5.94 5.24 10.52
CA LYS A 41 5.70 4.17 11.50
C LYS A 41 4.25 3.70 11.45
N PRO A 42 3.94 2.56 10.81
CA PRO A 42 2.63 1.94 10.90
C PRO A 42 2.36 1.40 12.30
N ARG A 43 1.09 1.24 12.60
CA ARG A 43 0.61 0.59 13.83
C ARG A 43 0.51 -0.92 13.57
N PRO A 44 0.81 -1.76 14.57
CA PRO A 44 0.57 -3.21 14.46
C PRO A 44 -0.93 -3.52 14.41
N THR A 45 -1.75 -2.74 15.14
CA THR A 45 -3.21 -2.94 15.24
C THR A 45 -3.95 -1.62 15.09
N CYS A 46 -5.16 -1.68 14.51
CA CYS A 46 -6.07 -0.55 14.45
C CYS A 46 -6.67 -0.24 15.82
N GLY A 47 -6.48 0.99 16.31
CA GLY A 47 -7.04 1.43 17.61
C GLY A 47 -8.56 1.66 17.65
N VAL A 48 -9.30 1.34 16.58
CA VAL A 48 -10.77 1.52 16.52
C VAL A 48 -11.50 0.18 16.38
N CYS A 49 -11.03 -0.71 15.50
CA CYS A 49 -11.68 -2.01 15.26
C CYS A 49 -10.83 -3.22 15.63
N GLY A 50 -9.65 -3.04 16.22
CA GLY A 50 -8.81 -4.15 16.69
C GLY A 50 -8.25 -5.05 15.58
N VAL A 51 -8.29 -4.60 14.31
CA VAL A 51 -7.71 -5.38 13.21
C VAL A 51 -6.19 -5.30 13.24
N ARG A 52 -5.50 -6.45 13.17
CA ARG A 52 -4.04 -6.50 13.06
C ARG A 52 -3.60 -6.22 11.63
N PHE A 53 -2.79 -5.19 11.45
CA PHE A 53 -2.17 -4.82 10.17
C PHE A 53 -0.87 -5.59 9.91
N GLU A 54 -0.25 -6.15 10.96
CA GLU A 54 1.02 -6.85 10.90
C GLU A 54 0.88 -8.14 11.70
N ARG A 55 0.92 -9.30 11.02
CA ARG A 55 0.70 -10.61 11.66
C ARG A 55 1.99 -11.28 12.13
N GLU A 56 3.01 -11.22 11.29
CA GLU A 56 4.30 -11.90 11.49
C GLU A 56 5.44 -10.95 11.11
N ALA A 57 6.62 -11.15 11.69
CA ALA A 57 7.84 -10.43 11.32
C ALA A 57 8.29 -10.84 9.89
N GLY A 58 7.61 -10.27 8.87
CA GLY A 58 7.75 -10.67 7.47
C GLY A 58 6.71 -10.02 6.54
N ASP A 59 5.56 -9.59 7.07
CA ASP A 59 4.49 -8.89 6.33
C ASP A 59 4.92 -7.53 5.71
N TRP A 60 6.12 -7.07 6.05
CA TRP A 60 6.79 -5.93 5.45
C TRP A 60 7.24 -6.17 4.01
N LEU A 61 7.53 -7.43 3.65
CA LEU A 61 8.01 -7.82 2.31
C LEU A 61 6.98 -7.49 1.23
N GLY A 62 5.69 -7.76 1.46
CA GLY A 62 4.65 -7.48 0.47
C GLY A 62 4.53 -6.00 0.12
N ALA A 63 4.59 -5.13 1.13
CA ALA A 63 4.59 -3.69 0.93
C ALA A 63 5.86 -3.19 0.21
N MET A 64 7.02 -3.79 0.50
CA MET A 64 8.27 -3.47 -0.20
C MET A 64 8.22 -3.89 -1.67
N VAL A 65 7.71 -5.08 -1.99
CA VAL A 65 7.57 -5.56 -3.37
C VAL A 65 6.66 -4.65 -4.18
N ILE A 66 5.52 -4.24 -3.61
CA ILE A 66 4.61 -3.28 -4.27
C ILE A 66 5.31 -1.93 -4.48
N SER A 67 5.98 -1.40 -3.45
CA SER A 67 6.72 -0.13 -3.56
C SER A 67 7.77 -0.18 -4.66
N TYR A 68 8.52 -1.29 -4.72
CA TYR A 68 9.56 -1.51 -5.72
C TYR A 68 8.97 -1.57 -7.14
N ALA A 69 7.90 -2.34 -7.35
CA ALA A 69 7.25 -2.45 -8.65
C ALA A 69 6.76 -1.08 -9.16
N PHE A 70 6.11 -0.28 -8.30
CA PHE A 70 5.69 1.07 -8.66
C PHE A 70 6.87 2.01 -8.91
N ALA A 71 7.91 1.95 -8.08
CA ALA A 71 9.10 2.78 -8.24
C ALA A 71 9.80 2.51 -9.58
N VAL A 72 9.97 1.24 -9.95
CA VAL A 72 10.58 0.83 -11.23
C VAL A 72 9.76 1.35 -12.41
N VAL A 73 8.42 1.15 -12.40
CA VAL A 73 7.55 1.61 -13.49
C VAL A 73 7.62 3.13 -13.65
N LEU A 74 7.55 3.87 -12.55
CA LEU A 74 7.60 5.34 -12.57
C LEU A 74 8.97 5.88 -13.01
N LEU A 75 10.06 5.25 -12.55
CA LEU A 75 11.41 5.62 -12.98
C LEU A 75 11.64 5.33 -14.46
N LEU A 76 11.18 4.20 -14.97
CA LEU A 76 11.26 3.87 -16.39
C LEU A 76 10.46 4.87 -17.22
N ALA A 77 9.23 5.19 -16.80
CA ALA A 77 8.40 6.19 -17.47
C ALA A 77 9.09 7.56 -17.49
N LEU A 78 9.64 7.99 -16.34
CA LEU A 78 10.39 9.24 -16.23
C LEU A 78 11.62 9.23 -17.16
N ALA A 79 12.42 8.16 -17.14
CA ALA A 79 13.60 8.03 -17.99
C ALA A 79 13.25 8.13 -19.48
N VAL A 80 12.19 7.42 -19.93
CA VAL A 80 11.70 7.49 -21.32
C VAL A 80 11.31 8.92 -21.68
N VAL A 81 10.54 9.60 -20.83
CA VAL A 81 10.11 10.98 -21.09
C VAL A 81 11.31 11.93 -21.18
N LEU A 82 12.28 11.81 -20.27
CA LEU A 82 13.47 12.66 -20.27
C LEU A 82 14.31 12.43 -21.53
N ILE A 83 14.56 11.17 -21.89
CA ILE A 83 15.36 10.79 -23.06
C ILE A 83 14.69 11.22 -24.36
N VAL A 84 13.37 11.04 -24.49
CA VAL A 84 12.64 11.47 -25.70
C VAL A 84 12.65 12.99 -25.84
N ARG A 85 12.59 13.74 -24.73
CA ARG A 85 12.45 15.20 -24.76
C ARG A 85 13.78 15.95 -24.87
N TRP A 86 14.84 15.42 -24.28
CA TRP A 86 16.14 16.08 -24.11
C TRP A 86 17.35 15.22 -24.50
N GLY A 87 17.14 13.96 -24.93
CA GLY A 87 18.22 13.03 -25.25
C GLY A 87 18.95 12.52 -24.01
N LEU A 88 20.13 11.92 -24.23
CA LEU A 88 21.05 11.57 -23.15
C LEU A 88 21.94 12.77 -22.84
N PHE A 89 21.53 13.57 -21.85
CA PHE A 89 22.29 14.71 -21.36
C PHE A 89 23.15 14.32 -20.13
N GLU A 90 24.22 15.08 -19.90
CA GLU A 90 25.10 14.89 -18.73
C GLU A 90 24.32 15.13 -17.42
N GLY A 91 24.33 14.16 -16.51
CA GLY A 91 23.64 14.23 -15.23
C GLY A 91 22.23 13.63 -15.21
N LEU A 92 21.77 13.04 -16.31
CA LEU A 92 20.54 12.23 -16.34
C LEU A 92 20.55 11.15 -15.26
N GLU A 93 21.70 10.50 -15.03
CA GLU A 93 21.88 9.48 -14.00
C GLU A 93 21.61 10.04 -12.59
N TRP A 94 22.08 11.25 -12.28
CA TRP A 94 21.85 11.89 -10.99
C TRP A 94 20.40 12.32 -10.82
N VAL A 95 19.75 12.78 -11.89
CA VAL A 95 18.31 13.08 -11.91
C VAL A 95 17.51 11.81 -11.62
N LEU A 96 17.84 10.69 -12.26
CA LEU A 96 17.15 9.42 -12.05
C LEU A 96 17.39 8.84 -10.65
N VAL A 97 18.60 8.94 -10.12
CA VAL A 97 18.91 8.52 -8.73
C VAL A 97 18.14 9.38 -7.73
N GLY A 98 18.18 10.71 -7.87
CA GLY A 98 17.44 11.63 -7.01
C GLY A 98 15.93 11.40 -7.07
N ALA A 99 15.39 11.23 -8.29
CA ALA A 99 14.00 10.86 -8.49
C ALA A 99 13.66 9.51 -7.84
N GLY A 100 14.55 8.52 -7.94
CA GLY A 100 14.31 7.18 -7.39
C GLY A 100 14.22 7.17 -5.87
N ILE A 101 15.10 7.92 -5.19
CA ILE A 101 15.05 8.09 -3.74
C ILE A 101 13.74 8.78 -3.34
N LEU A 102 13.37 9.86 -4.03
CA LEU A 102 12.16 10.62 -3.77
C LEU A 102 10.90 9.77 -3.98
N ILE A 103 10.81 9.10 -5.13
CA ILE A 103 9.69 8.24 -5.52
C ILE A 103 9.52 7.10 -4.52
N THR A 104 10.61 6.42 -4.14
CA THR A 104 10.57 5.31 -3.16
C THR A 104 10.09 5.79 -1.80
N GLY A 105 10.61 6.92 -1.32
CA GLY A 105 10.21 7.50 -0.04
C GLY A 105 8.73 7.91 -0.04
N LEU A 106 8.27 8.57 -1.10
CA LEU A 106 6.87 9.01 -1.23
C LEU A 106 5.90 7.83 -1.40
N LEU A 107 6.30 6.79 -2.12
CA LEU A 107 5.45 5.63 -2.41
C LEU A 107 5.32 4.63 -1.27
N TYR A 108 6.23 4.65 -0.29
CA TYR A 108 6.17 3.72 0.83
C TYR A 108 4.82 3.78 1.58
N ARG A 109 4.33 4.99 1.88
CA ARG A 109 3.05 5.19 2.57
C ARG A 109 1.85 4.66 1.78
N PRO A 110 1.60 5.08 0.52
CA PRO A 110 0.47 4.57 -0.25
C PRO A 110 0.62 3.08 -0.57
N SER A 111 1.84 2.58 -0.79
CA SER A 111 2.09 1.15 -1.03
C SER A 111 1.71 0.28 0.17
N LYS A 112 2.14 0.63 1.38
CA LYS A 112 1.76 -0.11 2.60
C LYS A 112 0.25 -0.03 2.85
N GLY A 113 -0.38 1.12 2.54
CA GLY A 113 -1.83 1.27 2.56
C GLY A 113 -2.55 0.35 1.57
N LEU A 114 -2.07 0.30 0.32
CA LEU A 114 -2.60 -0.55 -0.73
C LEU A 114 -2.43 -2.04 -0.41
N TRP A 115 -1.28 -2.45 0.14
CA TRP A 115 -1.04 -3.81 0.62
C TRP A 115 -2.07 -4.22 1.68
N ILE A 116 -2.33 -3.37 2.67
CA ILE A 116 -3.32 -3.64 3.72
C ILE A 116 -4.74 -3.72 3.15
N TRP A 117 -5.07 -2.89 2.16
CA TRP A 117 -6.34 -2.99 1.44
C TRP A 117 -6.46 -4.29 0.65
N TRP A 118 -5.38 -4.73 0.00
CA TRP A 118 -5.34 -6.00 -0.72
C TRP A 118 -5.53 -7.19 0.23
N MET A 119 -4.84 -7.20 1.38
CA MET A 119 -5.05 -8.21 2.44
C MET A 119 -6.48 -8.19 2.99
N TRP A 120 -7.06 -7.00 3.18
CA TRP A 120 -8.46 -6.84 3.59
C TRP A 120 -9.44 -7.39 2.56
N GLY A 121 -9.20 -7.14 1.27
CA GLY A 121 -9.99 -7.66 0.16
C GLY A 121 -9.92 -9.18 0.10
N ALA A 122 -8.72 -9.74 0.23
CA ALA A 122 -8.48 -11.18 0.28
C ALA A 122 -9.12 -11.87 1.49
N GLY A 123 -9.43 -11.11 2.55
CA GLY A 123 -10.05 -11.60 3.77
C GLY A 123 -9.06 -12.12 4.81
N PHE A 124 -7.77 -11.78 4.69
CA PHE A 124 -6.73 -12.22 5.63
C PHE A 124 -6.65 -11.37 6.91
N LEU A 125 -7.36 -10.24 6.97
CA LEU A 125 -7.36 -9.40 8.17
C LEU A 125 -8.26 -10.01 9.25
N ILE A 126 -7.62 -10.50 10.32
CA ILE A 126 -8.28 -11.04 11.52
C ILE A 126 -8.26 -9.99 12.64
N THR A 127 -9.35 -9.91 13.39
CA THR A 127 -9.44 -9.11 14.62
C THR A 127 -8.92 -9.92 15.81
N ASP A 128 -8.28 -9.26 16.77
CA ASP A 128 -7.72 -9.93 17.96
C ASP A 128 -8.72 -10.83 18.72
N GLU A 129 -10.02 -10.56 18.61
CA GLU A 129 -11.12 -11.36 19.18
C GLU A 129 -11.20 -12.81 18.66
N GLN A 130 -10.50 -13.14 17.57
CA GLN A 130 -10.51 -14.44 16.90
C GLN A 130 -9.17 -15.20 17.02
N ALA A 131 -8.20 -14.69 17.79
CA ALA A 131 -6.94 -15.41 18.01
C ALA A 131 -7.17 -16.58 18.99
N PRO A 132 -6.94 -17.84 18.60
CA PRO A 132 -6.96 -18.94 19.56
C PRO A 132 -5.81 -18.74 20.55
N GLY A 133 -6.14 -18.75 21.84
CA GLY A 133 -5.19 -18.66 22.95
C GLY A 133 -4.29 -19.89 23.06
#